data_AF-A0A0A0KAX4-F1
#
_entry.id   AF-A0A0A0KAX4-F1
#
_cell.length_a   1.000
_cell.length_b   1.000
_cell.length_c   1.000
_cell.angle_alpha   90.00
_cell.angle_beta   90.00
_cell.angle_gamma   90.00
#
_symmetry.space_group_name_H-M   'P 1'
#
loop_
_entity.id
_entity.type
_entity.pdbx_description
1 polymer ?
#
loop_
_entity_poly.entity_id
_entity_poly.type
_entity_poly.pdbx_seq_one_letter_code
_entity_poly.pdbx_strand_id
1 'polypeptide(L)'
;MCILVHAVKRQPYELSLEERISCALVEVGPSITLASLSEILAFAVGTFVPMPACRVFSMFAALAVLLDFILQLSAFVALIVLDILRAEDHRVDCFPCIKVHPHSDEPNQGFNQGRHGLLSRYMKDVHAPFLGFWGVKIVVVVIFVGLTLGSIALSTKIEVGLEQKIVLPRDSYLQDYFDDLAEYLRIGPPLYFVVKDYNYR
;
A
#
# COMPACT_ATOMS: atom_id res chain seq x y z
N MET A 1 0.75 -6.45 -7.72
CA MET A 1 0.67 -7.93 -7.92
C MET A 1 -0.75 -8.50 -7.99
N CYS A 2 -1.61 -8.37 -6.96
CA CYS A 2 -2.93 -9.05 -6.93
C CYS A 2 -3.87 -8.68 -8.08
N ILE A 3 -3.90 -7.41 -8.50
CA ILE A 3 -4.74 -6.93 -9.60
C ILE A 3 -4.36 -7.63 -10.91
N LEU A 4 -3.05 -7.78 -11.16
CA LEU A 4 -2.54 -8.43 -12.36
C LEU A 4 -2.92 -9.92 -12.40
N VAL A 5 -2.75 -10.65 -11.29
CA VAL A 5 -3.14 -12.07 -11.20
C VAL A 5 -4.65 -12.24 -11.42
N HIS A 6 -5.46 -11.36 -10.82
CA HIS A 6 -6.90 -11.39 -11.01
C HIS A 6 -7.30 -11.10 -12.46
N ALA A 7 -6.65 -10.15 -13.12
CA ALA A 7 -6.91 -9.82 -14.52
C ALA A 7 -6.54 -10.98 -15.46
N VAL A 8 -5.37 -11.61 -15.25
CA VAL A 8 -4.96 -12.78 -16.03
C VAL A 8 -5.95 -13.94 -15.85
N LYS A 9 -6.42 -14.20 -14.62
CA LYS A 9 -7.44 -15.22 -14.34
C LYS A 9 -8.80 -14.94 -14.97
N ARG A 10 -9.11 -13.68 -15.28
CA ARG A 10 -10.39 -13.26 -15.89
C ARG A 10 -10.42 -13.45 -17.41
N GLN A 11 -9.26 -13.45 -18.08
CA GLN A 11 -9.19 -13.58 -19.54
C GLN A 11 -9.66 -14.97 -20.03
N PRO A 12 -10.27 -15.07 -21.23
CA PRO A 12 -10.79 -16.32 -21.76
C PRO A 12 -9.67 -17.33 -22.08
N TYR A 13 -9.98 -18.63 -21.90
CA TYR A 13 -9.04 -19.75 -22.09
C TYR A 13 -8.84 -20.15 -23.57
N GLU A 14 -9.53 -19.52 -24.51
CA GLU A 14 -9.45 -19.85 -25.94
C GLU A 14 -8.24 -19.23 -26.64
N LEU A 15 -7.60 -18.22 -26.03
CA LEU A 15 -6.40 -17.55 -26.58
C LEU A 15 -5.11 -18.27 -26.18
N SER A 16 -4.06 -18.05 -26.97
CA SER A 16 -2.72 -18.48 -26.59
C SER A 16 -2.27 -17.82 -25.27
N LEU A 17 -1.39 -18.50 -24.53
CA LEU A 17 -0.92 -18.04 -23.22
C LEU A 17 -0.28 -16.64 -23.30
N GLU A 18 0.46 -16.37 -24.38
CA GLU A 18 1.10 -15.07 -24.63
C GLU A 18 0.08 -13.96 -24.88
N GLU A 19 -0.93 -14.21 -25.72
CA GLU A 19 -2.01 -13.25 -25.98
C GLU A 19 -2.82 -12.95 -24.73
N ARG A 20 -3.11 -13.98 -23.92
CA ARG A 20 -3.85 -13.82 -22.65
C ARG A 20 -3.14 -12.89 -21.68
N ILE A 21 -1.84 -13.05 -21.53
CA ILE A 21 -1.02 -12.22 -20.63
C ILE A 21 -0.87 -10.82 -21.20
N SER A 22 -0.68 -10.70 -22.52
CA SER A 22 -0.62 -9.42 -23.22
C SER A 22 -1.91 -8.61 -23.02
N CYS A 23 -3.08 -9.21 -23.27
CA CYS A 23 -4.38 -8.55 -23.06
C CYS A 23 -4.59 -8.13 -21.61
N ALA A 24 -4.25 -8.99 -20.64
CA ALA A 24 -4.36 -8.64 -19.22
C ALA A 24 -3.42 -7.48 -18.82
N LEU A 25 -2.21 -7.45 -19.38
CA LEU A 25 -1.23 -6.39 -19.14
C LEU A 25 -1.65 -5.08 -19.80
N VAL A 26 -2.30 -5.12 -20.97
CA VAL A 26 -2.85 -3.93 -21.62
C VAL A 26 -4.03 -3.35 -20.83
N GLU A 27 -4.89 -4.20 -20.25
CA GLU A 27 -6.04 -3.75 -19.44
C GLU A 27 -5.60 -3.11 -18.12
N VAL A 28 -4.64 -3.71 -17.41
CA VAL A 28 -4.28 -3.29 -16.03
C VAL A 28 -2.97 -2.51 -15.94
N GLY A 29 -2.06 -2.70 -16.89
CA GLY A 29 -0.73 -2.07 -16.93
C GLY A 29 -0.76 -0.56 -16.76
N PRO A 30 -1.61 0.19 -17.49
CA PRO A 30 -1.70 1.64 -17.35
C PRO A 30 -2.10 2.10 -15.94
N SER A 31 -2.94 1.34 -15.25
CA SER A 31 -3.33 1.68 -13.86
C SER A 31 -2.19 1.44 -12.88
N ILE A 32 -1.42 0.36 -13.07
CA ILE A 32 -0.25 0.05 -12.22
C ILE A 32 0.84 1.10 -12.43
N THR A 33 1.13 1.46 -13.68
CA THR A 33 2.18 2.43 -14.01
C THR A 33 1.83 3.82 -13.51
N LEU A 34 0.57 4.24 -13.62
CA LEU A 34 0.12 5.53 -13.09
C LEU A 34 0.24 5.58 -11.57
N ALA A 35 -0.20 4.54 -10.87
CA ALA A 35 -0.10 4.46 -9.42
C ALA A 35 1.36 4.52 -8.95
N SER A 36 2.24 3.65 -9.47
CA SER A 36 3.65 3.63 -9.08
C SER A 36 4.37 4.93 -9.41
N LEU A 37 4.11 5.52 -10.59
CA LEU A 37 4.69 6.81 -10.95
C LEU A 37 4.24 7.92 -9.99
N SER A 38 2.95 7.94 -9.62
CA SER A 38 2.42 8.93 -8.67
C SER A 38 3.06 8.80 -7.28
N GLU A 39 3.29 7.58 -6.81
CA GLU A 39 3.96 7.30 -5.53
C GLU A 39 5.43 7.72 -5.56
N ILE A 40 6.15 7.39 -6.63
CA ILE A 40 7.55 7.79 -6.81
C ILE A 40 7.67 9.32 -6.79
N LEU A 41 6.78 10.03 -7.50
CA LEU A 41 6.77 11.50 -7.50
C LEU A 41 6.41 12.07 -6.13
N ALA A 42 5.44 11.49 -5.42
CA ALA A 42 5.08 11.91 -4.08
C ALA A 42 6.26 11.76 -3.09
N PHE A 43 6.95 10.62 -3.10
CA PHE A 43 8.15 10.42 -2.29
C PHE A 43 9.32 11.29 -2.74
N ALA A 44 9.47 11.56 -4.05
CA ALA A 44 10.48 12.48 -4.56
C ALA A 44 10.28 13.90 -4.00
N VAL A 45 9.03 14.39 -3.92
CA VAL A 45 8.71 15.68 -3.28
C VAL A 45 9.05 15.67 -1.78
N GLY A 46 8.87 14.52 -1.11
CA GLY A 46 9.26 14.32 0.30
C GLY A 46 10.75 14.56 0.57
N THR A 47 11.62 14.47 -0.44
CA THR A 47 13.06 14.72 -0.28
C THR A 47 13.38 16.20 -0.01
N PHE A 48 12.50 17.13 -0.38
CA PHE A 48 12.71 18.56 -0.12
C PHE A 48 12.50 18.96 1.35
N VAL A 49 11.92 18.07 2.17
CA VAL A 49 11.69 18.32 3.59
C VAL A 49 13.03 18.59 4.31
N PRO A 50 13.14 19.62 5.18
CA PRO A 50 14.38 19.97 5.88
C PRO A 50 14.77 18.95 6.95
N MET A 51 13.81 18.19 7.48
CA MET A 51 14.06 17.15 8.48
C MET A 51 14.84 15.97 7.85
N PRO A 52 16.08 15.69 8.29
CA PRO A 52 16.96 14.72 7.63
C PRO A 52 16.42 13.30 7.68
N ALA A 53 15.75 12.91 8.78
CA ALA A 53 15.14 11.59 8.90
C ALA A 53 14.06 11.35 7.83
N CYS A 54 13.15 12.31 7.64
CA CYS A 54 12.10 12.23 6.62
C CYS A 54 12.68 12.26 5.19
N ARG A 55 13.74 13.04 4.95
CA ARG A 55 14.41 13.12 3.66
C ARG A 55 15.02 11.77 3.26
N VAL A 56 15.79 11.15 4.15
CA VAL A 56 16.44 9.85 3.89
C VAL A 56 15.39 8.75 3.71
N PHE A 57 14.35 8.74 4.55
CA PHE A 57 13.22 7.82 4.39
C PHE A 57 12.57 7.96 3.01
N SER A 58 12.28 9.19 2.58
CA SER A 58 11.62 9.46 1.30
C SER A 58 12.49 9.06 0.11
N MET A 59 13.82 9.24 0.19
CA MET A 59 14.76 8.78 -0.84
C MET A 59 14.75 7.25 -0.97
N PHE A 60 14.83 6.52 0.15
CA PHE A 60 14.76 5.06 0.12
C PHE A 60 13.41 4.54 -0.35
N ALA A 61 12.30 5.17 0.06
CA ALA A 61 10.96 4.80 -0.37
C ALA A 61 10.77 5.01 -1.88
N ALA A 62 11.20 6.15 -2.43
CA ALA A 62 11.12 6.41 -3.86
C ALA A 62 11.90 5.37 -4.69
N LEU A 63 13.12 5.01 -4.24
CA LEU A 63 13.92 3.98 -4.89
C LEU A 63 13.27 2.60 -4.75
N ALA A 64 12.74 2.25 -3.59
CA ALA A 64 12.09 0.97 -3.34
C ALA A 64 10.85 0.79 -4.22
N VAL A 65 9.99 1.81 -4.34
CA VAL A 65 8.80 1.76 -5.22
C VAL A 65 9.20 1.68 -6.69
N LEU A 66 10.26 2.38 -7.11
CA LEU A 66 10.78 2.28 -8.47
C LEU A 66 11.31 0.87 -8.79
N LEU A 67 12.08 0.27 -7.89
CA LEU A 67 12.57 -1.09 -8.05
C LEU A 67 11.43 -2.11 -8.01
N ASP A 68 10.47 -1.95 -7.12
CA ASP A 68 9.27 -2.79 -7.04
C ASP A 68 8.48 -2.74 -8.36
N PHE A 69 8.30 -1.55 -8.94
CA PHE A 69 7.65 -1.40 -10.24
C PHE A 69 8.38 -2.15 -11.37
N ILE A 70 9.72 -2.03 -11.44
CA ILE A 70 10.52 -2.73 -12.44
C ILE A 70 10.42 -4.25 -12.26
N LEU A 71 10.56 -4.74 -11.02
CA LEU A 71 10.47 -6.17 -10.70
C LEU A 71 9.05 -6.71 -10.93
N GLN A 72 8.02 -5.91 -10.66
CA GLN A 72 6.63 -6.28 -10.86
C GLN A 72 6.28 -6.39 -12.36
N LEU A 73 6.83 -5.53 -13.23
CA LEU A 73 6.58 -5.64 -14.67
C LEU A 73 7.43 -6.70 -15.37
N SER A 74 8.61 -7.03 -14.85
CA SER A 74 9.54 -7.99 -15.46
C SER A 74 9.47 -9.37 -14.80
N ALA A 75 10.10 -9.50 -13.63
CA ALA A 75 10.25 -10.77 -12.92
C ALA A 75 8.89 -11.37 -12.54
N PHE A 76 7.97 -10.56 -12.01
CA PHE A 76 6.68 -11.08 -11.57
C PHE A 76 5.78 -11.52 -12.74
N VAL A 77 5.81 -10.81 -13.87
CA VAL A 77 5.10 -11.25 -15.10
C VAL A 77 5.68 -12.57 -15.59
N ALA A 78 7.00 -12.71 -15.64
CA ALA A 78 7.65 -13.96 -16.03
C ALA A 78 7.30 -15.13 -15.08
N LEU A 79 7.23 -14.88 -13.78
CA LEU A 79 6.79 -15.88 -12.80
C LEU A 79 5.32 -16.29 -13.01
N ILE A 80 4.43 -15.37 -13.38
CA ILE A 80 3.03 -15.71 -13.74
C ILE A 80 2.99 -16.61 -14.97
N VAL A 81 3.77 -16.32 -16.01
CA VAL A 81 3.87 -17.16 -17.23
C VAL A 81 4.26 -18.58 -16.84
N LEU A 82 5.33 -18.71 -16.03
CA LEU A 82 5.82 -20.01 -15.56
C LEU A 82 4.81 -20.74 -14.68
N ASP A 83 4.07 -20.04 -13.82
CA ASP A 83 3.04 -20.62 -12.97
C ASP A 83 1.86 -21.16 -13.79
N ILE A 84 1.44 -20.45 -14.83
CA ILE A 84 0.36 -20.91 -15.72
C ILE A 84 0.81 -22.12 -16.52
N LEU A 85 2.03 -22.11 -17.08
CA LEU A 85 2.59 -23.28 -17.76
C LEU A 85 2.64 -24.50 -16.84
N ARG A 86 3.05 -24.31 -15.58
CA ARG A 86 3.06 -25.37 -14.57
C ARG A 86 1.65 -25.89 -14.25
N ALA A 87 0.66 -25.00 -14.21
CA ALA A 87 -0.73 -25.34 -13.94
C ALA A 87 -1.37 -26.12 -15.11
N GLU A 88 -1.06 -25.77 -16.35
CA GLU A 88 -1.44 -26.51 -17.56
C GLU A 88 -0.79 -27.91 -17.60
N ASP A 89 0.44 -28.03 -17.10
CA ASP A 89 1.18 -29.29 -16.95
C ASP A 89 0.66 -30.22 -15.81
N HIS A 90 -0.40 -29.81 -15.09
CA HIS A 90 -0.99 -30.52 -13.94
C HIS A 90 0.01 -30.90 -12.83
N ARG A 91 0.99 -30.04 -12.57
CA ARG A 91 1.98 -30.22 -11.48
C ARG A 91 1.56 -29.47 -10.22
N VAL A 92 1.94 -29.98 -9.04
CA VAL A 92 1.59 -29.38 -7.74
C VAL A 92 2.45 -28.13 -7.43
N ASP A 93 1.87 -27.12 -6.76
CA ASP A 93 2.46 -25.78 -6.51
C ASP A 93 3.78 -25.82 -5.73
N CYS A 94 3.77 -26.44 -4.56
CA CYS A 94 4.97 -26.51 -3.71
C CYS A 94 5.94 -27.63 -4.12
N PHE A 95 5.48 -28.60 -4.93
CA PHE A 95 6.25 -29.77 -5.34
C PHE A 95 6.12 -30.01 -6.84
N PRO A 96 6.90 -29.27 -7.67
CA PRO A 96 6.79 -29.32 -9.14
C PRO A 96 7.18 -30.67 -9.75
N CYS A 97 7.71 -31.61 -8.95
CA CYS A 97 8.07 -32.97 -9.36
C CYS A 97 6.90 -33.96 -9.34
N ILE A 98 5.77 -33.61 -8.72
CA ILE A 98 4.60 -34.48 -8.61
C ILE A 98 3.58 -34.04 -9.67
N LYS A 99 3.35 -34.90 -10.67
CA LYS A 99 2.24 -34.74 -11.62
C LYS A 99 0.99 -35.39 -11.05
N VAL A 100 -0.11 -34.64 -11.02
CA VAL A 100 -1.42 -35.19 -10.69
C VAL A 100 -1.94 -35.86 -11.96
N HIS A 101 -2.08 -37.19 -11.93
CA HIS A 101 -2.75 -37.89 -13.03
C HIS A 101 -4.21 -37.43 -13.07
N PRO A 102 -4.72 -37.02 -14.25
CA PRO A 102 -6.14 -36.70 -14.37
C PRO A 102 -6.92 -37.99 -14.13
N HIS A 103 -7.69 -38.02 -13.05
CA HIS A 103 -8.70 -39.05 -12.86
C HIS A 103 -9.71 -38.91 -14.00
N SER A 104 -9.90 -40.00 -14.75
CA SER A 104 -10.86 -40.12 -15.83
C SER A 104 -12.29 -40.06 -15.27
N ASP A 105 -12.80 -38.85 -15.09
CA ASP A 105 -14.23 -38.58 -15.04
C ASP A 105 -14.59 -37.75 -16.27
N GLU A 106 -15.72 -38.11 -16.87
CA GLU A 106 -16.27 -37.72 -18.16
C GLU A 106 -16.18 -36.21 -18.51
N PRO A 107 -16.24 -35.85 -19.81
CA PRO A 107 -16.26 -34.47 -20.28
C PRO A 107 -17.60 -33.82 -19.94
N ASN A 108 -17.82 -33.54 -18.66
CA ASN A 108 -18.98 -32.82 -18.20
C ASN A 108 -18.78 -31.34 -18.53
N GLN A 109 -19.45 -30.94 -19.60
CA GLN A 109 -19.88 -29.58 -19.86
C GLN A 109 -20.06 -28.79 -18.56
N GLY A 110 -19.18 -27.83 -18.26
CA GLY A 110 -19.37 -26.92 -17.14
C GLY A 110 -18.14 -26.56 -16.30
N PHE A 111 -16.94 -27.08 -16.56
CA PHE A 111 -15.73 -26.59 -15.85
C PHE A 111 -15.32 -25.15 -16.25
N ASN A 112 -16.07 -24.53 -17.17
CA ASN A 112 -15.83 -23.23 -17.81
C ASN A 112 -16.70 -22.08 -17.28
N GLN A 113 -17.00 -22.02 -15.99
CA GLN A 113 -17.49 -20.77 -15.41
C GLN A 113 -16.85 -20.53 -14.05
N GLY A 114 -15.87 -19.62 -14.08
CA GLY A 114 -15.01 -19.30 -12.95
C GLY A 114 -15.81 -19.18 -11.66
N ARG A 115 -15.32 -19.85 -10.61
CA ARG A 115 -15.65 -19.49 -9.23
C ARG A 115 -15.33 -18.00 -9.08
N HIS A 116 -16.31 -17.14 -9.34
CA HIS A 116 -16.33 -15.81 -8.77
C HIS A 116 -16.07 -16.04 -7.29
N GLY A 117 -14.90 -15.60 -6.80
CA GLY A 117 -14.57 -15.76 -5.39
C GLY A 117 -15.73 -15.25 -4.56
N LEU A 118 -15.98 -15.87 -3.40
CA LEU A 118 -17.07 -15.46 -2.50
C LEU A 118 -17.11 -13.94 -2.31
N LEU A 119 -15.94 -13.31 -2.28
CA LEU A 119 -15.74 -11.85 -2.29
C LEU A 119 -16.32 -11.14 -3.52
N SER A 120 -16.02 -11.59 -4.73
CA SER A 120 -16.51 -10.97 -5.97
C SER A 120 -18.03 -11.11 -6.08
N ARG A 121 -18.58 -12.25 -5.67
CA ARG A 121 -20.02 -12.48 -5.63
C ARG A 121 -20.69 -11.58 -4.60
N TYR A 122 -20.15 -11.50 -3.39
CA TYR A 122 -20.65 -10.60 -2.34
C TYR A 122 -20.59 -9.11 -2.76
N MET A 123 -19.49 -8.69 -3.40
CA MET A 123 -19.32 -7.32 -3.87
C MET A 123 -20.37 -6.96 -4.94
N LYS A 124 -20.65 -7.88 -5.86
CA LYS A 124 -21.60 -7.68 -6.95
C LYS A 124 -23.06 -7.80 -6.51
N ASP A 125 -23.37 -8.80 -5.70
CA ASP A 125 -24.75 -9.18 -5.38
C ASP A 125 -25.30 -8.43 -4.17
N VAL A 126 -24.44 -7.99 -3.24
CA VAL A 126 -24.87 -7.30 -2.00
C VAL A 126 -24.42 -5.84 -1.98
N HIS A 127 -23.11 -5.57 -2.15
CA HIS A 127 -22.60 -4.21 -2.01
C HIS A 127 -23.02 -3.28 -3.16
N ALA A 128 -22.93 -3.74 -4.41
CA ALA A 128 -23.28 -2.92 -5.58
C ALA A 128 -24.74 -2.45 -5.61
N PRO A 129 -25.77 -3.31 -5.38
CA PRO A 129 -27.15 -2.84 -5.35
C PRO A 129 -27.42 -1.96 -4.12
N PHE A 130 -26.83 -2.27 -2.95
CA PHE A 130 -27.00 -1.47 -1.74
C PHE A 130 -26.48 -0.04 -1.91
N LEU A 131 -25.27 0.13 -2.46
CA LEU A 131 -24.69 1.43 -2.75
C LEU A 131 -25.34 2.12 -3.97
N GLY A 132 -26.07 1.36 -4.79
CA GLY A 132 -26.79 1.84 -5.96
C GLY A 132 -28.02 2.68 -5.63
N PHE A 133 -28.69 2.40 -4.50
CA PHE A 133 -29.88 3.13 -4.07
C PHE A 133 -29.58 4.62 -3.83
N TRP A 134 -30.42 5.50 -4.39
CA TRP A 134 -30.21 6.95 -4.33
C TRP A 134 -30.16 7.49 -2.90
N GLY A 135 -31.00 6.95 -1.99
CA GLY A 135 -30.98 7.31 -0.58
C GLY A 135 -29.65 6.97 0.11
N VAL A 136 -29.09 5.78 -0.16
CA VAL A 136 -27.80 5.35 0.42
C VAL A 136 -26.66 6.23 -0.10
N LYS A 137 -26.66 6.58 -1.40
CA LYS A 137 -25.66 7.50 -1.97
C LYS A 137 -25.65 8.86 -1.27
N ILE A 138 -26.82 9.46 -1.09
CA ILE A 138 -26.94 10.77 -0.40
C ILE A 138 -26.40 10.64 1.03
N VAL A 139 -26.82 9.61 1.76
CA VAL A 139 -26.36 9.38 3.14
C VAL A 139 -24.83 9.23 3.20
N VAL A 140 -24.24 8.43 2.32
CA VAL A 140 -22.78 8.24 2.25
C VAL A 140 -22.08 9.56 1.98
N VAL A 141 -22.54 10.33 0.98
CA VAL A 141 -21.94 11.64 0.66
C VAL A 141 -22.04 12.60 1.85
N VAL A 142 -23.21 12.67 2.51
CA VAL A 142 -23.40 13.53 3.70
C VAL A 142 -22.45 13.13 4.83
N ILE A 143 -22.26 11.83 5.08
CA ILE A 143 -21.33 11.35 6.11
C ILE A 143 -19.89 11.71 5.75
N PHE A 144 -19.45 11.45 4.52
CA PHE A 144 -18.08 11.78 4.10
C PHE A 144 -17.81 13.29 4.15
N VAL A 145 -18.77 14.12 3.74
CA VAL A 145 -18.66 15.58 3.83
C VAL A 145 -18.65 16.04 5.29
N GLY A 146 -19.48 15.45 6.16
CA GLY A 146 -19.47 15.74 7.59
C GLY A 146 -18.14 15.39 8.24
N LEU A 147 -17.58 14.23 7.90
CA LEU A 147 -16.28 13.78 8.39
C LEU A 147 -15.15 14.69 7.88
N THR A 148 -15.13 15.07 6.60
CA THR A 148 -14.08 15.96 6.08
C THR A 148 -14.14 17.35 6.71
N LEU A 149 -15.33 17.93 6.86
CA LEU A 149 -15.51 19.21 7.54
C LEU A 149 -15.12 19.12 9.02
N GLY A 150 -15.48 18.01 9.69
CA GLY A 150 -15.07 17.72 11.06
C GLY A 150 -13.55 17.60 11.21
N SER A 151 -12.89 16.87 10.31
CA SER A 151 -11.43 16.74 10.27
C SER A 151 -10.74 18.09 10.05
N ILE A 152 -11.25 18.93 9.15
CA ILE A 152 -10.72 20.28 8.91
C ILE A 152 -10.84 21.14 10.18
N ALA A 153 -12.02 21.13 10.83
CA ALA A 153 -12.22 21.88 12.06
C ALA A 153 -11.29 21.42 13.19
N LEU A 154 -11.12 20.09 13.34
CA LEU A 154 -10.27 19.52 14.39
C LEU A 154 -8.77 19.66 14.11
N SER A 155 -8.36 19.77 12.85
CA SER A 155 -6.96 19.96 12.46
C SER A 155 -6.33 21.22 13.09
N THR A 156 -7.14 22.22 13.47
CA THR A 156 -6.67 23.44 14.13
C THR A 156 -6.22 23.24 15.58
N LYS A 157 -6.61 22.12 16.21
CA LYS A 157 -6.29 21.78 17.61
C LYS A 157 -5.09 20.85 17.74
N ILE A 158 -4.37 20.57 16.66
CA ILE A 158 -3.20 19.69 16.70
C ILE A 158 -2.07 20.44 17.41
N GLU A 159 -1.65 19.90 18.56
CA GLU A 159 -0.50 20.39 19.29
C GLU A 159 0.78 20.10 18.50
N VAL A 160 1.59 21.13 18.30
CA VAL A 160 2.84 21.03 17.54
C VAL A 160 3.98 20.77 18.51
N GLY A 161 4.61 19.62 18.38
CA GLY A 161 5.77 19.26 19.19
C GLY A 161 5.89 17.75 19.30
N LEU A 162 7.10 17.29 19.55
CA LEU A 162 7.34 15.91 19.95
C LEU A 162 7.76 15.95 21.41
N GLU A 163 6.91 15.44 22.30
CA GLU A 163 7.29 15.27 23.69
C GLU A 163 8.45 14.27 23.76
N GLN A 164 9.52 14.61 24.46
CA GLN A 164 10.69 13.72 24.54
C GLN A 164 10.34 12.38 25.23
N LYS A 165 9.37 12.39 26.15
CA LYS A 165 8.91 11.21 26.89
C LYS A 165 8.34 10.12 25.97
N ILE A 166 7.63 10.49 24.90
CA ILE A 166 7.00 9.50 23.99
C ILE A 166 8.00 8.79 23.07
N VAL A 167 9.20 9.33 22.90
CA VAL A 167 10.28 8.71 22.10
C VAL A 167 10.97 7.59 22.87
N LEU A 168 10.86 7.61 24.20
CA LEU A 168 11.52 6.65 25.07
C LEU A 168 10.67 5.38 25.22
N PRO A 169 11.31 4.19 25.31
CA PRO A 169 10.62 2.98 25.71
C PRO A 169 9.88 3.19 27.04
N ARG A 170 8.69 2.59 27.17
CA ARG A 170 7.83 2.73 28.35
C ARG A 170 8.50 2.26 29.66
N ASP A 171 9.43 1.33 29.56
CA ASP A 171 10.13 0.77 30.71
C ASP A 171 11.50 1.44 30.98
N SER A 172 11.77 2.58 30.34
CA SER A 172 13.03 3.29 30.52
C SER A 172 13.03 4.11 31.81
N TYR A 173 14.10 3.98 32.62
CA TYR A 173 14.34 4.83 33.79
C TYR A 173 14.34 6.33 33.49
N LEU A 174 14.56 6.70 32.22
CA LEU A 174 14.51 8.09 31.78
C LEU A 174 13.09 8.67 31.86
N GLN A 175 12.04 7.84 31.83
CA GLN A 175 10.67 8.31 32.01
C GLN A 175 10.48 8.91 33.40
N ASP A 176 10.87 8.18 34.44
CA ASP A 176 10.81 8.65 35.83
C ASP A 176 11.71 9.88 36.05
N TYR A 177 12.92 9.88 35.46
CA TYR A 177 13.80 11.04 35.50
C TYR A 177 13.17 12.31 34.90
N PHE A 178 12.48 12.21 33.75
CA PHE A 178 11.80 13.37 33.16
C PHE A 178 10.61 13.84 33.99
N ASP A 179 9.91 12.94 34.67
CA ASP A 179 8.81 13.28 35.58
C ASP A 179 9.36 14.00 36.82
N ASP A 180 10.42 13.48 37.45
CA ASP A 180 11.09 14.13 38.58
C ASP A 180 11.68 15.49 38.18
N LEU A 181 12.24 15.60 36.98
CA LEU A 181 12.78 16.85 36.47
C LEU A 181 11.67 17.90 36.26
N ALA A 182 10.50 17.48 35.78
CA ALA A 182 9.35 18.37 35.61
C ALA A 182 8.74 18.81 36.95
N GLU A 183 8.77 17.95 37.98
CA GLU A 183 8.19 18.23 39.30
C GLU A 183 9.12 19.03 40.23
N TYR A 184 10.39 18.66 40.31
CA TYR A 184 11.32 19.20 41.30
C TYR A 184 12.25 20.29 40.77
N LEU A 185 12.57 20.31 39.47
CA LEU A 185 13.54 21.27 38.93
C LEU A 185 12.89 22.64 38.70
N ARG A 186 13.38 23.65 39.44
CA ARG A 186 12.85 25.03 39.37
C ARG A 186 13.57 25.94 38.36
N ILE A 187 14.57 25.43 37.66
CA ILE A 187 15.44 26.22 36.78
C ILE A 187 15.54 25.51 35.43
N GLY A 188 15.40 26.27 34.34
CA GLY A 188 15.56 25.76 32.97
C GLY A 188 17.03 25.67 32.52
N PRO A 189 17.27 25.19 31.29
CA PRO A 189 18.60 25.17 30.70
C PRO A 189 19.23 26.58 30.65
N PRO A 190 20.54 26.72 30.91
CA PRO A 190 21.20 28.02 30.85
C PRO A 190 21.22 28.57 29.42
N LEU A 191 20.99 29.88 29.28
CA LEU A 191 21.07 30.61 28.02
C LEU A 191 22.40 31.36 27.95
N TYR A 192 23.12 31.19 26.85
CA TYR A 192 24.39 31.87 26.60
C TYR A 192 24.22 32.93 25.50
N PHE A 193 24.43 34.20 25.84
CA PHE A 193 24.45 35.29 24.88
C PHE A 193 25.86 35.44 24.32
N VAL A 194 26.06 34.99 23.08
CA VAL A 194 27.36 35.06 22.40
C VAL A 194 27.37 36.25 21.45
N VAL A 195 28.11 37.30 21.81
CA VAL A 195 28.35 38.45 20.92
C VAL A 195 29.52 38.11 20.00
N LYS A 196 29.23 38.04 18.69
CA LYS A 196 30.26 37.85 17.65
C LYS A 196 30.75 39.21 17.15
N ASP A 197 32.04 39.31 16.85
CA ASP A 197 32.67 40.45 16.19
C ASP A 197 32.53 41.80 16.93
N TYR A 198 32.62 41.78 18.27
CA TYR A 198 32.63 43.00 19.08
C TYR A 198 34.06 43.53 19.26
N ASN A 199 34.29 44.77 18.83
CA ASN A 199 35.54 45.48 19.10
C ASN A 199 35.48 46.09 20.51
N TYR A 200 36.20 45.50 21.47
CA TYR A 200 36.24 45.97 22.86
C TYR A 200 37.11 47.23 23.09
N ARG A 201 37.51 47.93 22.03
CA ARG A 201 38.30 49.16 22.10
C ARG A 201 37.45 50.42 22.12
#